data_AF-A0A9E3ZWE6-F1
#
_entry.id   AF-A0A9E3ZWE6-F1
#
_cell.length_a   1.000
_cell.length_b   1.000
_cell.length_c   1.000
_cell.angle_alpha   90.00
_cell.angle_beta   90.00
_cell.angle_gamma   90.00
#
_symmetry.space_group_name_H-M   'P 1'
#
loop_
_entity.id
_entity.type
_entity.pdbx_description
1 polymer ?
#
loop_
_entity_poly.entity_id
_entity_poly.type
_entity_poly.pdbx_seq_one_letter_code
_entity_poly.pdbx_strand_id
1 'polypeptide(L)'
;MGRKIVNIFLALLITLFFLLPYLSLRKIENERDIQRNKVSATQRIDDISQKLVEEINMSLEYVDILDVIVRSNPSNIETVETYAEMILEKHDSIENIAVAPDGVVQYIYPDGQNQLAVGHDLIKDP
;
A
#
# COMPACT_ATOMS: atom_id res chain seq x y z
N MET A 1 -5.44 20.11 -70.12
CA MET A 1 -5.92 19.18 -69.07
C MET A 1 -4.77 18.56 -68.28
N GLY A 2 -3.71 18.05 -68.94
CA GLY A 2 -2.57 17.37 -68.29
C GLY A 2 -1.84 18.16 -67.19
N ARG A 3 -1.55 19.46 -67.37
CA ARG A 3 -0.88 20.30 -66.35
C ARG A 3 -1.64 20.35 -65.01
N LYS A 4 -2.98 20.36 -65.04
CA LYS A 4 -3.79 20.36 -63.81
C LYS A 4 -3.69 19.02 -63.08
N ILE A 5 -3.68 17.92 -63.82
CA ILE A 5 -3.53 16.56 -63.29
C ILE A 5 -2.16 16.39 -62.64
N VAL A 6 -1.09 16.88 -63.28
CA VAL A 6 0.27 16.84 -62.73
C VAL A 6 0.37 17.62 -61.42
N ASN A 7 -0.23 18.82 -61.35
CA ASN A 7 -0.21 19.62 -60.11
C ASN A 7 -0.98 18.97 -58.96
N ILE A 8 -2.12 18.32 -59.26
CA ILE A 8 -2.89 17.55 -58.26
C ILE A 8 -2.06 16.38 -57.73
N PHE A 9 -1.38 15.67 -58.63
CA PHE A 9 -0.53 14.55 -58.25
C PHE A 9 0.65 14.99 -57.38
N LEU A 10 1.29 16.11 -57.74
CA LEU A 10 2.38 16.70 -56.96
C LEU A 10 1.92 17.13 -55.56
N ALA A 11 0.75 17.77 -55.46
CA ALA A 11 0.17 18.16 -54.18
C ALA A 11 -0.11 16.94 -53.30
N LEU A 12 -0.70 15.87 -53.85
CA LEU A 12 -0.93 14.60 -53.16
C LEU A 12 0.36 13.99 -52.62
N LEU A 13 1.43 14.01 -53.43
CA LEU A 13 2.72 13.45 -53.05
C LEU A 13 3.36 14.24 -51.91
N ILE A 14 3.28 15.57 -51.95
CA ILE A 14 3.72 16.46 -50.87
C ILE A 14 2.90 16.20 -49.59
N THR A 15 1.58 16.12 -49.69
CA THR A 15 0.72 15.83 -48.53
C THR A 15 1.05 14.47 -47.93
N LEU A 16 1.24 13.43 -48.74
CA LEU A 16 1.60 12.10 -48.27
C LEU A 16 2.98 12.10 -47.59
N PHE A 17 3.94 12.84 -48.15
CA PHE A 17 5.28 13.00 -47.58
C PHE A 17 5.25 13.61 -46.18
N PHE A 18 4.34 14.55 -45.90
CA PHE A 18 4.16 15.12 -44.56
C PHE A 18 3.25 14.29 -43.64
N LEU A 19 2.29 13.55 -44.19
CA LEU A 19 1.34 12.76 -43.40
C LEU A 19 2.01 11.58 -42.69
N LEU A 20 2.87 10.83 -43.40
CA LEU A 20 3.54 9.65 -42.86
C LEU A 20 4.41 9.95 -41.61
N PRO A 21 5.31 10.95 -41.62
CA PRO A 21 6.09 11.28 -40.42
C PRO A 21 5.21 11.82 -39.30
N TYR A 22 4.15 12.59 -39.60
CA TYR A 22 3.20 13.05 -38.60
C TYR A 22 2.51 11.87 -37.86
N LEU A 23 2.02 10.88 -38.61
CA LEU A 23 1.40 9.68 -38.01
C LEU A 23 2.41 8.86 -37.20
N SER A 24 3.65 8.73 -37.68
CA SER A 24 4.72 8.03 -36.96
C SER A 24 5.06 8.72 -35.63
N LEU A 25 5.19 10.06 -35.64
CA LEU A 25 5.45 10.84 -34.44
C LEU A 25 4.33 10.69 -33.41
N ARG A 26 3.08 10.80 -33.86
CA ARG A 26 1.90 10.63 -32.99
C ARG A 26 1.85 9.25 -32.34
N LYS A 27 2.24 8.19 -33.07
CA LYS A 27 2.30 6.84 -32.52
C LYS A 27 3.38 6.72 -31.43
N ILE A 28 4.57 7.25 -31.69
CA ILE A 28 5.68 7.24 -30.72
C ILE A 28 5.31 8.01 -29.45
N GLU A 29 4.65 9.15 -29.57
CA GLU A 29 4.19 9.95 -28.44
C GLU A 29 3.16 9.19 -27.61
N ASN A 30 2.16 8.59 -28.25
CA ASN A 30 1.15 7.79 -27.56
C ASN A 30 1.76 6.56 -26.85
N GLU A 31 2.71 5.88 -27.48
CA GLU A 31 3.45 4.78 -26.84
C GLU A 31 4.26 5.27 -25.63
N ARG A 32 4.91 6.43 -25.75
CA ARG A 32 5.64 7.04 -24.63
C ARG A 32 4.73 7.41 -23.47
N ASP A 33 3.55 7.96 -23.74
CA ASP A 33 2.58 8.32 -22.70
C ASP A 33 2.03 7.08 -22.00
N ILE A 34 1.73 6.01 -22.74
CA ILE A 34 1.33 4.72 -22.16
C ILE A 34 2.44 4.18 -21.24
N GLN A 35 3.70 4.21 -21.70
CA GLN A 35 4.82 3.73 -20.89
C GLN A 35 5.05 4.60 -19.64
N ARG A 36 4.96 5.92 -19.77
CA ARG A 36 5.07 6.84 -18.62
C ARG A 36 3.97 6.58 -17.60
N ASN A 37 2.72 6.48 -18.05
CA ASN A 37 1.59 6.19 -17.18
C ASN A 37 1.75 4.84 -16.49
N LYS A 38 2.25 3.83 -17.21
CA LYS A 38 2.55 2.51 -16.63
C LYS A 38 3.63 2.61 -15.56
N VAL A 39 4.73 3.29 -15.83
CA VAL A 39 5.82 3.49 -14.87
C VAL A 39 5.32 4.23 -13.63
N SER A 40 4.58 5.34 -13.80
CA SER A 40 4.02 6.09 -12.66
C SER A 40 3.01 5.27 -11.86
N ALA A 41 2.18 4.45 -12.52
CA ALA A 41 1.27 3.55 -11.83
C ALA A 41 2.02 2.47 -11.05
N THR A 42 3.06 1.85 -11.63
CA THR A 42 3.92 0.87 -10.94
C THR A 42 4.63 1.50 -9.75
N GLN A 43 5.23 2.67 -9.92
CA GLN A 43 5.86 3.42 -8.82
C GLN A 43 4.88 3.68 -7.68
N ARG A 44 3.64 4.05 -8.01
CA ARG A 44 2.61 4.28 -6.98
C ARG A 44 2.24 3.00 -6.24
N ILE A 45 2.17 1.86 -6.93
CA ILE A 45 1.92 0.56 -6.30
C ILE A 45 3.10 0.17 -5.41
N ASP A 46 4.33 0.39 -5.86
CA ASP A 46 5.54 0.09 -5.09
C ASP A 46 5.60 0.94 -3.82
N ASP A 47 5.32 2.25 -3.92
CA ASP A 47 5.26 3.16 -2.77
C ASP A 47 4.22 2.71 -1.73
N ILE A 48 3.02 2.31 -2.19
CA ILE A 48 1.97 1.80 -1.30
C ILE A 48 2.43 0.49 -0.64
N SER A 49 3.04 -0.41 -1.42
CA SER A 49 3.51 -1.70 -0.92
C SER A 49 4.61 -1.54 0.12
N GLN A 50 5.55 -0.61 -0.11
CA GLN A 50 6.62 -0.30 0.85
C GLN A 50 6.05 0.24 2.16
N LYS A 51 5.11 1.18 2.09
CA LYS A 51 4.44 1.71 3.28
C LYS A 51 3.70 0.62 4.04
N LEU A 52 2.99 -0.27 3.35
CA LEU A 52 2.30 -1.39 3.99
C LEU A 52 3.29 -2.31 4.71
N VAL A 53 4.43 -2.63 4.08
CA VAL A 53 5.47 -3.45 4.69
C VAL A 53 6.09 -2.75 5.90
N GLU A 54 6.31 -1.44 5.83
CA GLU A 54 6.81 -0.63 6.95
C GLU A 54 5.84 -0.66 8.15
N GLU A 55 4.54 -0.44 7.91
CA GLU A 55 3.50 -0.52 8.94
C GLU A 55 3.41 -1.91 9.60
N ILE A 56 3.50 -2.97 8.80
CA ILE A 56 3.51 -4.35 9.31
C ILE A 56 4.75 -4.61 10.16
N ASN A 57 5.94 -4.21 9.68
CA ASN A 57 7.18 -4.42 10.41
C ASN A 57 7.21 -3.66 11.74
N MET A 58 6.71 -2.41 11.77
CA MET A 58 6.57 -1.65 13.01
C MET A 58 5.64 -2.37 13.98
N SER A 59 4.50 -2.88 13.50
CA SER A 59 3.56 -3.64 14.34
C SER A 59 4.22 -4.87 14.97
N LEU A 60 5.03 -5.62 14.20
CA LEU A 60 5.78 -6.77 14.70
C LEU A 60 6.85 -6.37 15.73
N GLU A 61 7.57 -5.28 15.52
CA GLU A 61 8.56 -4.77 16.47
C GLU A 61 7.92 -4.41 17.82
N TYR A 62 6.71 -3.83 17.82
CA TYR A 62 5.97 -3.57 19.06
C TYR A 62 5.56 -4.84 19.79
N VAL A 63 5.15 -5.88 19.07
CA VAL A 63 4.86 -7.18 19.67
C VAL A 63 6.10 -7.75 20.36
N ASP A 64 7.28 -7.65 19.74
CA ASP A 64 8.54 -8.10 20.36
C ASP A 64 8.86 -7.32 21.64
N ILE A 65 8.68 -5.99 21.62
CA ILE A 65 8.87 -5.14 22.80
C ILE A 65 7.87 -5.50 23.91
N LEU A 66 6.60 -5.68 23.56
CA LEU A 66 5.54 -6.06 24.50
C LEU A 66 5.80 -7.45 25.10
N ASP A 67 6.28 -8.43 24.31
CA ASP A 67 6.67 -9.75 24.81
C ASP A 67 7.76 -9.64 25.88
N VAL A 68 8.79 -8.81 25.65
CA VAL A 68 9.84 -8.54 26.64
C VAL A 68 9.26 -7.91 27.92
N ILE A 69 8.39 -6.91 27.78
CA ILE A 69 7.77 -6.22 28.93
C ILE A 69 6.91 -7.20 29.74
N VAL A 70 6.03 -7.95 29.08
CA VAL A 70 5.14 -8.93 29.71
C VAL A 70 5.96 -10.03 30.39
N ARG A 71 7.02 -10.55 29.76
CA ARG A 71 7.88 -11.56 30.40
C ARG A 71 8.65 -11.03 31.60
N SER A 72 9.05 -9.75 31.56
CA SER A 72 9.79 -9.13 32.66
C SER A 72 8.92 -8.88 33.90
N ASN A 73 7.63 -8.59 33.70
CA ASN A 73 6.68 -8.27 34.76
C ASN A 73 5.28 -8.88 34.46
N PRO A 74 5.14 -10.22 34.50
CA PRO A 74 3.94 -10.93 34.00
C PRO A 74 2.65 -10.63 34.78
N SER A 75 2.75 -9.99 35.93
CA SER A 75 1.60 -9.65 36.80
C SER A 75 1.27 -8.16 36.80
N ASN A 76 1.99 -7.32 36.05
CA ASN A 76 1.78 -5.87 36.03
C ASN A 76 0.99 -5.41 34.79
N ILE A 77 -0.33 -5.60 34.85
CA ILE A 77 -1.27 -5.21 33.78
C ILE A 77 -1.25 -3.69 33.54
N GLU A 78 -1.08 -2.88 34.60
CA GLU A 78 -1.00 -1.42 34.50
C GLU A 78 0.17 -0.96 33.61
N THR A 79 1.29 -1.68 33.67
CA THR A 79 2.43 -1.43 32.76
C THR A 79 2.06 -1.75 31.32
N VAL A 80 1.40 -2.89 31.08
CA VAL A 80 0.93 -3.29 29.73
C VAL A 80 -0.04 -2.25 29.18
N GLU A 81 -0.99 -1.78 29.99
CA GLU A 81 -1.96 -0.75 29.61
C GLU A 81 -1.27 0.56 29.22
N THR A 82 -0.32 1.03 30.02
CA THR A 82 0.46 2.25 29.72
C THR A 82 1.18 2.13 28.38
N TYR A 83 1.87 1.02 28.12
CA TYR A 83 2.57 0.81 26.85
C TYR A 83 1.59 0.64 25.69
N ALA A 84 0.46 -0.03 25.91
CA ALA A 84 -0.57 -0.21 24.89
C ALA A 84 -1.16 1.15 24.47
N GLU A 85 -1.47 2.03 25.43
CA GLU A 85 -1.92 3.39 25.17
C GLU A 85 -0.89 4.18 24.35
N MET A 86 0.38 4.17 24.77
CA MET A 86 1.45 4.86 24.05
C MET A 86 1.65 4.35 22.62
N ILE A 87 1.46 3.05 22.37
CA ILE A 87 1.59 2.46 21.03
C ILE A 87 0.41 2.89 20.15
N LEU A 88 -0.82 2.78 20.67
CA LEU A 88 -2.04 3.13 19.93
C LEU A 88 -2.15 4.64 19.65
N GLU A 89 -1.69 5.51 20.55
CA GLU A 89 -1.65 6.97 20.30
C GLU A 89 -0.71 7.35 19.15
N LYS A 90 0.32 6.54 18.91
CA LYS A 90 1.35 6.83 17.90
C LYS A 90 1.05 6.20 16.55
N HIS A 91 0.18 5.18 16.51
CA HIS A 91 -0.05 4.36 15.32
C HIS A 91 -1.53 4.03 15.12
N ASP A 92 -2.12 4.66 14.11
CA ASP A 92 -3.53 4.44 13.74
C ASP A 92 -3.77 3.07 13.05
N SER A 93 -2.71 2.33 12.70
CA SER A 93 -2.79 1.04 12.01
C SER A 93 -3.06 -0.15 12.93
N ILE A 94 -2.81 0.01 14.24
CA ILE A 94 -3.08 -1.01 15.26
C ILE A 94 -4.40 -0.65 15.93
N GLU A 95 -5.38 -1.56 15.89
CA GLU A 95 -6.71 -1.31 16.46
C GLU A 95 -6.77 -1.63 17.97
N ASN A 96 -6.06 -2.68 18.38
CA ASN A 96 -6.02 -3.12 19.77
C ASN A 96 -4.75 -3.92 20.07
N ILE A 97 -4.46 -4.07 21.35
CA ILE A 97 -3.37 -4.89 21.88
C ILE A 97 -3.97 -5.86 22.89
N ALA A 98 -3.73 -7.16 22.67
CA ALA A 98 -4.25 -8.23 23.52
C ALA A 98 -3.11 -9.03 24.16
N VAL A 99 -3.29 -9.40 25.43
CA VAL A 99 -2.42 -10.34 26.14
C VAL A 99 -3.15 -11.65 26.30
N ALA A 100 -2.59 -12.71 25.71
CA ALA A 100 -3.20 -14.03 25.67
C ALA A 100 -2.26 -15.13 26.18
N PRO A 101 -2.06 -15.27 27.51
CA PRO A 101 -1.30 -16.36 28.08
C PRO A 101 -1.93 -17.71 27.71
N ASP A 102 -1.09 -18.67 27.31
CA ASP A 102 -1.52 -19.98 26.80
C ASP A 102 -2.52 -19.91 25.63
N GLY A 103 -2.53 -18.79 24.89
CA GLY A 103 -3.43 -18.55 23.76
C GLY A 103 -4.84 -18.10 24.13
N VAL A 104 -5.16 -17.91 25.42
CA VAL A 104 -6.47 -17.40 25.85
C VAL A 104 -6.34 -15.92 26.18
N VAL A 105 -7.08 -15.06 25.48
CA VAL A 105 -7.08 -13.61 25.72
C VAL A 105 -7.54 -13.31 27.15
N GLN A 106 -6.67 -12.74 27.98
CA GLN A 106 -7.00 -12.35 29.35
C GLN A 106 -7.19 -10.85 29.49
N TYR A 107 -6.56 -10.07 28.62
CA TYR A 107 -6.61 -8.62 28.63
C TYR A 107 -6.57 -8.08 27.21
N ILE A 108 -7.30 -6.99 26.95
CA ILE A 108 -7.30 -6.30 25.67
C ILE A 108 -7.46 -4.79 25.87
N TYR A 109 -6.72 -3.99 25.11
CA TYR A 109 -6.77 -2.54 25.15
C TYR A 109 -6.95 -1.99 23.73
N PRO A 110 -7.87 -1.02 23.50
CA PRO A 110 -8.82 -0.46 24.46
C PRO A 110 -9.96 -1.45 24.72
N ASP A 111 -10.44 -1.47 25.96
CA ASP A 111 -11.37 -2.50 26.46
C ASP A 111 -12.75 -2.45 25.76
N GLY A 112 -13.23 -1.26 25.40
CA GLY A 112 -14.59 -0.96 24.90
C GLY A 112 -15.23 -1.98 23.94
N GLN A 113 -15.04 -1.81 22.62
CA GLN A 113 -15.62 -2.74 21.63
C GLN A 113 -14.92 -4.10 21.60
N ASN A 114 -13.71 -4.18 22.15
CA ASN A 114 -12.85 -5.35 22.05
C ASN A 114 -13.06 -6.36 23.19
N GLN A 115 -13.86 -6.01 24.21
CA GLN A 115 -14.11 -6.86 25.37
C GLN A 115 -14.64 -8.25 25.03
N LEU A 116 -15.35 -8.37 23.90
CA LEU A 116 -15.88 -9.65 23.40
C LEU A 116 -14.77 -10.66 23.06
N ALA A 117 -13.54 -10.19 22.81
CA ALA A 117 -12.40 -11.06 22.57
C ALA A 117 -11.80 -11.63 23.85
N VAL A 118 -12.11 -11.07 25.04
CA VAL A 118 -11.61 -11.60 26.31
C VAL A 118 -12.21 -13.00 26.57
N GLY A 119 -11.35 -13.96 26.89
CA GLY A 119 -11.69 -15.37 27.04
C GLY A 119 -11.67 -16.18 25.75
N HIS A 120 -11.42 -15.54 24.60
CA HIS A 120 -11.27 -16.22 23.32
C HIS A 120 -9.96 -17.02 23.27
N ASP A 121 -10.02 -18.25 22.75
CA ASP A 121 -8.89 -19.17 22.63
C ASP A 121 -8.36 -19.15 21.20
N LEU A 122 -7.28 -18.40 20.99
CA LEU A 122 -6.63 -18.17 19.71
C LEU A 122 -5.98 -19.44 19.11
N ILE A 123 -5.75 -20.48 19.93
CA ILE A 123 -5.17 -21.75 19.46
C ILE A 123 -6.27 -22.64 18.90
N LYS A 124 -7.47 -22.57 19.49
CA LYS A 124 -8.63 -23.36 19.05
C LYS A 124 -9.42 -22.72 17.92
N ASP A 125 -9.22 -21.42 17.67
CA ASP A 125 -9.83 -20.66 16.57
C ASP A 125 -8.75 -19.81 15.86
N PRO A 126 -7.92 -20.46 15.00
CA PRO A 126 -6.78 -19.81 14.34
C PRO A 126 -7.15 -18.94 13.14
#